data_AF-A0AAW4P9M9-F1
#
_entry.id   AF-A0AAW4P9M9-F1
#
_cell.length_a   1.000
_cell.length_b   1.000
_cell.length_c   1.000
_cell.angle_alpha   90.00
_cell.angle_beta   90.00
_cell.angle_gamma   90.00
#
_symmetry.space_group_name_H-M   'P 1'
#
loop_
_entity.id
_entity.type
_entity.pdbx_description
1 polymer ?
#
loop_
_entity_poly.entity_id
_entity_poly.type
_entity_poly.pdbx_seq_one_letter_code
_entity_poly.pdbx_strand_id
1 'polypeptide(L)'
;MRRDVLLAGAIALLTLTMVASATAVPGVLSEPTEDVRPSHLDLRDSYVDAHDVTGETVTLSLTSTLEHRGGAAENVTVVTRAIDADTGLVATTERQTLGDVTGERDVSFTRNLTVERDGDYRIETTVAEDGRRVSVQRRTVRNVGALTPAYARSTVAFHRFENANTPLRAISYRIVDVADNETTLNVTAYLTNSGDDQAGGLSLRVRARQADSNVVADESALRVGQIRPGRTQTASTALTVPDGYNYWLDGILRSDGVIVATESAPANLDPEETLTANETRRDVGFDSGDFAEETVEDGGMDGRAATSTAGGSGPGFTALAALVALVAATLGLVRRHP
;
A
#
# COMPACT_ATOMS: atom_id res chain seq x y z
N MET A 1 72.88 -10.40 85.75
CA MET A 1 71.74 -11.32 85.56
C MET A 1 70.34 -10.70 85.63
N ARG A 2 70.11 -9.47 86.13
CA ARG A 2 68.77 -8.82 86.08
C ARG A 2 68.57 -7.80 84.96
N ARG A 3 69.64 -7.40 84.24
CA ARG A 3 69.55 -6.45 83.11
C ARG A 3 69.42 -7.15 81.76
N ASP A 4 69.94 -8.36 81.63
CA ASP A 4 69.91 -9.13 80.37
C ASP A 4 68.53 -9.74 80.09
N VAL A 5 67.76 -10.06 81.14
CA VAL A 5 66.38 -10.59 81.02
C VAL A 5 65.37 -9.48 80.64
N LEU A 6 65.62 -8.24 81.06
CA LEU A 6 64.76 -7.10 80.73
C LEU A 6 64.95 -6.64 79.27
N LEU A 7 66.17 -6.71 78.74
CA LEU A 7 66.45 -6.37 77.34
C LEU A 7 65.93 -7.45 76.36
N ALA A 8 66.05 -8.74 76.72
CA ALA A 8 65.50 -9.83 75.92
C ALA A 8 63.95 -9.77 75.86
N GLY A 9 63.29 -9.44 76.98
CA GLY A 9 61.84 -9.25 77.03
C GLY A 9 61.36 -8.03 76.22
N ALA A 10 62.12 -6.93 76.24
CA ALA A 10 61.78 -5.73 75.47
C ALA A 10 61.91 -5.94 73.95
N ILE A 11 62.93 -6.67 73.50
CA ILE A 11 63.12 -7.00 72.08
C ILE A 11 62.05 -7.99 71.59
N ALA A 12 61.72 -9.00 72.40
CA ALA A 12 60.65 -9.95 72.07
C ALA A 12 59.26 -9.28 72.01
N LEU A 13 59.00 -8.31 72.89
CA LEU A 13 57.76 -7.54 72.86
C LEU A 13 57.71 -6.63 71.62
N LEU A 14 58.82 -5.96 71.28
CA LEU A 14 58.93 -5.12 70.09
C LEU A 14 58.74 -5.90 68.80
N THR A 15 59.34 -7.10 68.67
CA THR A 15 59.15 -7.96 67.49
C THR A 15 57.72 -8.51 67.41
N LEU A 16 57.11 -8.87 68.54
CA LEU A 16 55.71 -9.31 68.58
C LEU A 16 54.74 -8.18 68.18
N THR A 17 54.99 -6.95 68.65
CA THR A 17 54.21 -5.78 68.22
C THR A 17 54.43 -5.41 66.76
N MET A 18 55.64 -5.57 66.24
CA MET A 18 55.94 -5.27 64.83
C MET A 18 55.29 -6.30 63.89
N VAL A 19 55.28 -7.59 64.27
CA VAL A 19 54.59 -8.66 63.53
C VAL A 19 53.06 -8.53 63.66
N ALA A 20 52.54 -8.11 64.82
CA ALA A 20 51.11 -7.85 65.00
C ALA A 20 50.63 -6.58 64.26
N SER A 21 51.50 -5.57 64.07
CA SER A 21 51.17 -4.39 63.26
C SER A 21 51.17 -4.65 61.74
N ALA A 22 51.87 -5.70 61.29
CA ALA A 22 51.90 -6.08 59.87
C ALA A 22 50.62 -6.81 59.41
N THR A 23 49.79 -7.31 60.33
CA THR A 23 48.53 -8.02 60.00
C THR A 23 47.28 -7.16 60.19
N ALA A 24 47.43 -5.89 60.60
CA ALA A 24 46.33 -4.98 60.89
C ALA A 24 46.34 -3.70 60.03
N VAL A 25 46.97 -3.73 58.85
CA VAL A 25 46.50 -2.86 57.76
C VAL A 25 45.26 -3.56 57.22
N PRO A 26 44.06 -2.97 57.30
CA PRO A 26 42.95 -3.43 56.48
C PRO A 26 43.43 -3.21 55.05
N GLY A 27 43.95 -4.28 54.46
CA GLY A 27 44.13 -4.38 53.04
C GLY A 27 42.76 -4.12 52.48
N VAL A 28 42.60 -2.94 51.90
CA VAL A 28 41.57 -2.66 50.92
C VAL A 28 41.82 -3.70 49.83
N LEU A 29 41.25 -4.89 49.99
CA LEU A 29 40.87 -5.71 48.87
C LEU A 29 39.79 -4.87 48.19
N SER A 30 40.22 -3.90 47.39
CA SER A 30 39.38 -3.40 46.33
C SER A 30 39.06 -4.65 45.53
N GLU A 31 37.81 -5.14 45.65
CA GLU A 31 37.21 -5.92 44.58
C GLU A 31 37.64 -5.24 43.28
N PRO A 32 38.11 -5.99 42.27
CA PRO A 32 38.57 -5.39 41.03
C PRO A 32 37.45 -4.46 40.57
N THR A 33 37.69 -3.14 40.65
CA THR A 33 36.74 -2.14 40.21
C THR A 33 36.33 -2.58 38.83
N GLU A 34 35.04 -2.85 38.65
CA GLU A 34 34.46 -3.13 37.35
C GLU A 34 35.10 -2.18 36.37
N ASP A 35 35.65 -2.74 35.30
CA ASP A 35 36.45 -2.05 34.30
C ASP A 35 35.77 -0.71 33.93
N VAL A 36 36.20 0.41 34.55
CA VAL A 36 35.53 1.74 34.51
C VAL A 36 35.81 2.43 33.17
N ARG A 37 35.86 1.65 32.09
CA ARG A 37 35.90 2.19 30.74
C ARG A 37 34.50 2.73 30.43
N PRO A 38 34.38 3.89 29.78
CA PRO A 38 33.08 4.35 29.31
C PRO A 38 32.48 3.29 28.38
N SER A 39 31.16 3.11 28.45
CA SER A 39 30.41 2.34 27.47
C SER A 39 30.32 3.13 26.16
N HIS A 40 30.31 2.42 25.05
CA HIS A 40 30.12 2.98 23.73
C HIS A 40 29.10 2.13 22.97
N LEU A 41 27.97 2.75 22.64
CA LEU A 41 26.87 2.13 21.90
C LEU A 41 26.72 2.82 20.54
N ASP A 42 26.79 2.05 19.45
CA ASP A 42 26.63 2.59 18.10
C ASP A 42 25.72 1.73 17.22
N LEU A 43 24.83 2.39 16.46
CA LEU A 43 23.95 1.73 15.51
C LEU A 43 24.70 1.60 14.17
N ARG A 44 24.99 0.38 13.75
CA ARG A 44 25.74 0.10 12.52
C ARG A 44 24.81 -0.14 11.35
N ASP A 45 24.18 -1.30 11.36
CA ASP A 45 23.34 -1.77 10.27
C ASP A 45 21.86 -1.65 10.62
N SER A 46 21.06 -1.37 9.59
CA SER A 46 19.61 -1.41 9.64
C SER A 46 19.09 -1.92 8.31
N TYR A 47 18.15 -2.87 8.33
CA TYR A 47 17.43 -3.36 7.15
C TYR A 47 15.95 -3.12 7.37
N VAL A 48 15.23 -2.79 6.30
CA VAL A 48 13.78 -2.56 6.35
C VAL A 48 13.13 -3.50 5.36
N ASP A 49 12.25 -4.34 5.88
CA ASP A 49 11.40 -5.23 5.10
C ASP A 49 9.93 -4.81 5.25
N ALA A 50 9.12 -5.06 4.22
CA ALA A 50 7.69 -4.80 4.25
C ALA A 50 6.91 -6.11 4.43
N HIS A 51 6.01 -6.11 5.41
CA HIS A 51 5.08 -7.19 5.70
C HIS A 51 3.65 -6.65 5.85
N ASP A 52 2.68 -7.54 5.79
CA ASP A 52 1.26 -7.22 6.01
C ASP A 52 0.78 -5.99 5.22
N VAL A 53 1.09 -5.95 3.91
CA VAL A 53 0.66 -4.86 3.03
C VAL A 53 -0.85 -4.97 2.81
N THR A 54 -1.59 -3.99 3.32
CA THR A 54 -3.05 -3.87 3.19
C THR A 54 -3.45 -2.72 2.26
N GLY A 55 -4.76 -2.50 2.12
CA GLY A 55 -5.30 -1.39 1.34
C GLY A 55 -4.93 0.00 1.87
N GLU A 56 -4.66 0.11 3.16
CA GLU A 56 -4.49 1.39 3.85
C GLU A 56 -3.16 1.49 4.58
N THR A 57 -2.56 0.36 4.96
CA THR A 57 -1.37 0.32 5.81
C THR A 57 -0.34 -0.70 5.34
N VAL A 58 0.89 -0.54 5.83
CA VAL A 58 1.96 -1.54 5.74
C VAL A 58 2.67 -1.64 7.08
N THR A 59 3.18 -2.83 7.39
CA THR A 59 4.10 -3.03 8.52
C THR A 59 5.54 -3.06 8.01
N LEU A 60 6.34 -2.09 8.43
CA LEU A 60 7.78 -2.01 8.14
C LEU A 60 8.57 -2.67 9.27
N SER A 61 9.21 -3.81 8.99
CA SER A 61 10.09 -4.52 9.92
C SER A 61 11.50 -3.97 9.79
N LEU A 62 11.93 -3.21 10.80
CA LEU A 62 13.28 -2.68 10.92
C LEU A 62 14.12 -3.62 11.78
N THR A 63 15.13 -4.27 11.19
CA THR A 63 16.14 -5.04 11.92
C THR A 63 17.42 -4.23 12.00
N SER A 64 17.89 -3.94 13.21
CA SER A 64 19.07 -3.12 13.47
C SER A 64 20.10 -3.86 14.33
N THR A 65 21.36 -3.48 14.17
CA THR A 65 22.48 -4.00 14.98
C THR A 65 23.10 -2.88 15.82
N LEU A 66 23.15 -3.10 17.13
CA LEU A 66 23.79 -2.24 18.11
C LEU A 66 25.15 -2.82 18.49
N GLU A 67 26.22 -2.16 18.08
CA GLU A 67 27.59 -2.48 18.50
C GLU A 67 27.82 -1.91 19.90
N HIS A 68 28.31 -2.75 20.81
CA HIS A 68 28.71 -2.35 22.16
C HIS A 68 30.20 -2.58 22.39
N ARG A 69 30.89 -1.54 22.87
CA ARG A 69 32.32 -1.57 23.23
C ARG A 69 32.54 -0.84 24.55
N GLY A 70 33.61 -1.19 25.27
CA GLY A 70 34.00 -0.51 26.52
C GLY A 70 33.43 -1.16 27.79
N GLY A 71 33.05 -0.35 28.77
CA GLY A 71 32.42 -0.81 30.02
C GLY A 71 30.98 -1.27 29.84
N ALA A 72 30.31 -1.69 30.91
CA ALA A 72 28.90 -2.09 30.85
C ALA A 72 27.99 -0.89 30.52
N ALA A 73 27.00 -1.11 29.65
CA ALA A 73 25.92 -0.16 29.38
C ALA A 73 24.65 -0.59 30.11
N GLU A 74 24.12 0.28 30.97
CA GLU A 74 22.96 -0.01 31.80
C GLU A 74 21.65 0.55 31.23
N ASN A 75 20.54 -0.16 31.49
CA ASN A 75 19.18 0.29 31.15
C ASN A 75 19.03 0.75 29.68
N VAL A 76 19.62 0.00 28.76
CA VAL A 76 19.63 0.36 27.34
C VAL A 76 18.21 0.28 26.79
N THR A 77 17.74 1.39 26.24
CA THR A 77 16.41 1.53 25.62
C THR A 77 16.54 2.03 24.19
N VAL A 78 15.69 1.50 23.32
CA VAL A 78 15.60 1.88 21.91
C VAL A 78 14.21 2.42 21.63
N VAL A 79 14.15 3.59 21.00
CA VAL A 79 12.93 4.22 20.53
C VAL A 79 13.02 4.38 19.02
N THR A 80 12.09 3.79 18.29
CA THR A 80 12.01 3.87 16.83
C THR A 80 10.74 4.62 16.44
N ARG A 81 10.87 5.63 15.59
CA ARG A 81 9.75 6.44 15.10
C ARG A 81 9.67 6.40 13.59
N ALA A 82 8.48 6.21 13.03
CA ALA A 82 8.22 6.54 11.65
C ALA A 82 7.62 7.95 11.60
N ILE A 83 8.24 8.81 10.81
CA ILE A 83 7.85 10.20 10.63
C ILE A 83 7.46 10.35 9.17
N ASP A 84 6.24 10.79 8.91
CA ASP A 84 5.77 11.09 7.56
C ASP A 84 6.65 12.18 6.94
N ALA A 85 7.18 11.92 5.75
CA ALA A 85 8.20 12.76 5.12
C ALA A 85 7.63 14.08 4.57
N ASP A 86 6.33 14.11 4.26
CA ASP A 86 5.66 15.28 3.68
C ASP A 86 5.18 16.25 4.75
N THR A 87 4.55 15.73 5.80
CA THR A 87 3.98 16.52 6.90
C THR A 87 4.95 16.73 8.05
N GLY A 88 5.97 15.87 8.19
CA GLY A 88 6.88 15.85 9.32
C GLY A 88 6.26 15.33 10.63
N LEU A 89 5.02 14.83 10.59
CA LEU A 89 4.31 14.31 11.75
C LEU A 89 4.77 12.88 12.09
N VAL A 90 4.77 12.53 13.37
CA VAL A 90 5.07 11.17 13.81
C VAL A 90 3.86 10.28 13.50
N ALA A 91 4.03 9.34 12.57
CA ALA A 91 2.99 8.38 12.21
C ALA A 91 2.88 7.26 13.25
N THR A 92 4.02 6.72 13.70
CA THR A 92 4.06 5.71 14.77
C THR A 92 5.35 5.76 15.58
N THR A 93 5.31 5.24 16.81
CA THR A 93 6.47 5.15 17.72
C THR A 93 6.47 3.81 18.44
N GLU A 94 7.58 3.10 18.34
CA GLU A 94 7.84 1.85 19.03
C GLU A 94 8.96 2.00 20.05
N ARG A 95 8.88 1.26 21.16
CA ARG A 95 9.88 1.26 22.22
C ARG A 95 10.27 -0.16 22.61
N GLN A 96 11.57 -0.37 22.84
CA GLN A 96 12.11 -1.62 23.34
C GLN A 96 13.12 -1.35 24.44
N THR A 97 13.09 -2.17 25.49
CA THR A 97 14.17 -2.22 26.48
C THR A 97 15.08 -3.40 26.13
N LEU A 98 16.37 -3.14 26.00
CA LEU A 98 17.41 -4.16 25.81
C LEU A 98 18.05 -4.59 27.13
N GLY A 99 17.84 -3.80 28.20
CA GLY A 99 18.41 -4.07 29.52
C GLY A 99 19.90 -3.74 29.54
N ASP A 100 20.67 -4.52 30.29
CA ASP A 100 22.11 -4.28 30.43
C ASP A 100 22.90 -5.00 29.32
N VAL A 101 23.84 -4.28 28.72
CA VAL A 101 24.71 -4.79 27.67
C VAL A 101 26.16 -4.73 28.17
N THR A 102 26.80 -5.89 28.21
CA THR A 102 28.13 -6.09 28.79
C THR A 102 29.07 -6.81 27.84
N GLY A 103 30.37 -6.51 27.90
CA GLY A 103 31.37 -7.10 26.99
C GLY A 103 31.29 -6.55 25.57
N GLU A 104 32.31 -6.83 24.78
CA GLU A 104 32.36 -6.42 23.36
C GLU A 104 31.49 -7.36 22.52
N ARG A 105 30.38 -6.85 22.00
CA ARG A 105 29.42 -7.64 21.21
C ARG A 105 28.52 -6.77 20.35
N ASP A 106 27.93 -7.43 19.37
CA ASP A 106 26.81 -6.89 18.59
C ASP A 106 25.49 -7.46 19.13
N VAL A 107 24.50 -6.57 19.29
CA VAL A 107 23.14 -6.92 19.71
C VAL A 107 22.17 -6.58 18.58
N SER A 108 21.58 -7.60 17.96
CA SER A 108 20.56 -7.41 16.94
C SER A 108 19.16 -7.34 17.57
N PHE A 109 18.33 -6.44 17.05
CA PHE A 109 16.93 -6.30 17.46
C PHE A 109 16.05 -5.92 16.27
N THR A 110 14.78 -6.34 16.31
CA THR A 110 13.80 -6.06 15.26
C THR A 110 12.61 -5.29 15.84
N ARG A 111 12.09 -4.32 15.08
CA ARG A 111 10.91 -3.50 15.41
C ARG A 111 9.98 -3.40 14.21
N ASN A 112 8.69 -3.58 14.46
CA ASN A 112 7.66 -3.46 13.43
C ASN A 112 6.96 -2.11 13.57
N LEU A 113 6.93 -1.33 12.49
CA LEU A 113 6.29 -0.02 12.42
C LEU A 113 5.12 -0.08 11.45
N THR A 114 3.88 -0.05 11.94
CA THR A 114 2.71 0.05 11.07
C THR A 114 2.46 1.52 10.71
N VAL A 115 2.41 1.81 9.41
CA VAL A 115 2.22 3.14 8.85
C VAL A 115 1.18 3.10 7.73
N GLU A 116 0.65 4.25 7.33
CA GLU A 116 -0.23 4.35 6.16
C GLU A 116 0.55 3.98 4.89
N ARG A 117 -0.13 3.35 3.92
CA ARG A 117 0.54 2.90 2.70
C ARG A 117 0.87 4.07 1.78
N ASP A 118 0.04 5.11 1.79
CA ASP A 118 0.21 6.27 0.91
C ASP A 118 1.15 7.29 1.54
N GLY A 119 2.47 7.06 1.41
CA GLY A 119 3.45 8.00 1.92
C GLY A 119 4.92 7.60 1.75
N ASP A 120 5.78 8.57 2.06
CA ASP A 120 7.21 8.41 2.28
C ASP A 120 7.48 8.58 3.78
N TYR A 121 8.41 7.81 4.34
CA TYR A 121 8.68 7.84 5.77
C TYR A 121 10.16 8.02 6.08
N ARG A 122 10.46 8.91 7.03
CA ARG A 122 11.74 8.97 7.73
C ARG A 122 11.65 8.17 9.02
N ILE A 123 12.38 7.07 9.09
CA ILE A 123 12.54 6.25 10.28
C ILE A 123 13.69 6.82 11.11
N GLU A 124 13.45 7.16 12.37
CA GLU A 124 14.46 7.59 13.33
C GLU A 124 14.54 6.57 14.48
N THR A 125 15.70 5.96 14.65
CA THR A 125 15.99 5.05 15.77
C THR A 125 16.93 5.75 16.73
N THR A 126 16.54 5.82 17.99
CA THR A 126 17.29 6.47 19.07
C THR A 126 17.60 5.45 20.15
N VAL A 127 18.88 5.34 20.51
CA VAL A 127 19.35 4.52 21.64
C VAL A 127 19.63 5.44 22.82
N ALA A 128 19.15 5.05 23.99
CA ALA A 128 19.42 5.71 25.25
C ALA A 128 20.00 4.71 26.26
N GLU A 129 20.94 5.19 27.07
CA GLU A 129 21.54 4.51 28.23
C GLU A 129 21.18 5.35 29.45
N ASP A 130 20.58 4.75 30.47
CA ASP A 130 20.03 5.46 31.65
C ASP A 130 19.19 6.72 31.29
N GLY A 131 18.39 6.61 30.23
CA GLY A 131 17.56 7.71 29.73
C GLY A 131 18.31 8.83 29.00
N ARG A 132 19.65 8.77 28.90
CA ARG A 132 20.47 9.70 28.11
C ARG A 132 20.65 9.15 26.71
N ARG A 133 20.35 9.96 25.71
CA ARG A 133 20.52 9.60 24.30
C ARG A 133 22.01 9.43 23.95
N VAL A 134 22.39 8.25 23.46
CA VAL A 134 23.78 7.92 23.12
C VAL A 134 24.02 7.71 21.62
N SER A 135 23.03 7.20 20.88
CA SER A 135 23.14 7.01 19.42
C SER A 135 21.82 7.32 18.72
N VAL A 136 21.90 7.82 17.48
CA VAL A 136 20.75 8.03 16.60
C VAL A 136 21.07 7.65 15.17
N GLN A 137 20.18 6.89 14.56
CA GLN A 137 20.21 6.55 13.15
C GLN A 137 18.95 7.03 12.46
N ARG A 138 19.10 7.47 11.21
CA ARG A 138 17.98 7.89 10.36
C ARG A 138 18.01 7.12 9.05
N ARG A 139 16.84 6.71 8.58
CA ARG A 139 16.65 6.06 7.30
C ARG A 139 15.39 6.57 6.62
N THR A 140 15.39 6.59 5.31
CA THR A 140 14.20 6.96 4.52
C THR A 140 13.69 5.74 3.79
N VAL A 141 12.39 5.52 3.86
CA VAL A 141 11.63 4.57 3.06
C VAL A 141 10.74 5.39 2.15
N ARG A 142 10.77 5.09 0.85
CA ARG A 142 10.05 5.86 -0.17
C ARG A 142 9.12 4.97 -0.95
N ASN A 143 8.10 5.58 -1.55
CA ASN A 143 7.16 4.96 -2.46
C ASN A 143 6.48 3.73 -1.84
N VAL A 144 6.05 3.86 -0.58
CA VAL A 144 5.34 2.80 0.12
C VAL A 144 4.02 2.48 -0.59
N GLY A 145 3.42 3.48 -1.25
CA GLY A 145 2.17 3.36 -2.00
C GLY A 145 2.23 2.33 -3.13
N ALA A 146 3.42 2.09 -3.70
CA ALA A 146 3.64 1.12 -4.77
C ALA A 146 3.68 -0.34 -4.30
N LEU A 147 3.69 -0.59 -2.99
CA LEU A 147 3.60 -1.94 -2.47
C LEU A 147 2.21 -2.52 -2.75
N THR A 148 2.16 -3.58 -3.56
CA THR A 148 0.88 -4.25 -3.86
C THR A 148 0.41 -5.07 -2.65
N PRO A 149 -0.81 -4.85 -2.15
CA PRO A 149 -1.41 -5.68 -1.10
C PRO A 149 -1.55 -7.13 -1.53
N ALA A 150 -1.50 -8.07 -0.59
CA ALA A 150 -1.58 -9.50 -0.91
C ALA A 150 -2.83 -9.86 -1.73
N TYR A 151 -3.98 -9.29 -1.39
CA TYR A 151 -5.25 -9.51 -2.11
C TYR A 151 -5.27 -8.93 -3.54
N ALA A 152 -4.39 -7.98 -3.85
CA ALA A 152 -4.28 -7.34 -5.16
C ALA A 152 -3.12 -7.92 -5.98
N ARG A 153 -2.27 -8.77 -5.38
CA ARG A 153 -1.25 -9.51 -6.11
C ARG A 153 -1.94 -10.65 -6.85
N SER A 154 -1.88 -10.60 -8.17
CA SER A 154 -2.21 -11.76 -8.99
C SER A 154 -1.06 -12.09 -9.90
N THR A 155 -0.79 -13.37 -10.03
CA THR A 155 0.12 -13.93 -11.03
C THR A 155 -0.59 -14.22 -12.35
N VAL A 156 -1.90 -13.97 -12.42
CA VAL A 156 -2.69 -14.16 -13.63
C VAL A 156 -2.86 -12.84 -14.35
N ALA A 157 -2.46 -12.82 -15.62
CA ALA A 157 -2.60 -11.68 -16.50
C ALA A 157 -3.11 -12.10 -17.87
N PHE A 158 -3.54 -11.13 -18.67
CA PHE A 158 -3.78 -11.33 -20.09
C PHE A 158 -2.49 -11.75 -20.80
N HIS A 159 -2.56 -12.82 -21.60
CA HIS A 159 -1.40 -13.43 -22.25
C HIS A 159 -0.76 -12.48 -23.26
N ARG A 160 0.57 -12.33 -23.17
CA ARG A 160 1.36 -11.61 -24.16
C ARG A 160 2.03 -12.59 -25.12
N PHE A 161 1.70 -12.48 -26.40
CA PHE A 161 2.26 -13.33 -27.45
C PHE A 161 3.60 -12.75 -27.93
N GLU A 162 4.69 -13.04 -27.22
CA GLU A 162 6.01 -12.40 -27.46
C GLU A 162 6.80 -12.99 -28.65
N ASN A 163 6.32 -14.04 -29.31
CA ASN A 163 7.05 -14.74 -30.39
C ASN A 163 6.19 -15.03 -31.63
N ALA A 164 5.06 -14.34 -31.77
CA ALA A 164 4.24 -14.50 -32.95
C ALA A 164 4.70 -13.51 -34.03
N ASN A 165 5.09 -14.01 -35.21
CA ASN A 165 5.31 -13.19 -36.40
C ASN A 165 4.03 -12.47 -36.87
N THR A 166 2.93 -12.65 -36.15
CA THR A 166 1.63 -12.01 -36.31
C THR A 166 1.27 -11.38 -34.97
N PRO A 167 0.80 -10.12 -34.92
CA PRO A 167 0.43 -9.47 -33.67
C PRO A 167 -0.87 -10.08 -33.11
N LEU A 168 -0.72 -11.21 -32.41
CA LEU A 168 -1.81 -11.83 -31.68
C LEU A 168 -2.11 -11.00 -30.43
N ARG A 169 -3.41 -10.81 -30.16
CA ARG A 169 -3.89 -10.05 -29.01
C ARG A 169 -4.40 -11.00 -27.94
N ALA A 170 -4.30 -10.58 -26.69
CA ALA A 170 -4.78 -11.36 -25.56
C ALA A 170 -6.31 -11.48 -25.54
N ILE A 171 -7.01 -10.57 -26.21
CA ILE A 171 -8.44 -10.63 -26.49
C ILE A 171 -8.62 -10.70 -28.02
N SER A 172 -9.37 -11.70 -28.48
CA SER A 172 -9.76 -11.88 -29.87
C SER A 172 -11.28 -12.07 -29.95
N TYR A 173 -11.84 -11.93 -31.14
CA TYR A 173 -13.26 -12.18 -31.36
C TYR A 173 -13.48 -12.86 -32.71
N ARG A 174 -14.66 -13.45 -32.85
CA ARG A 174 -15.22 -13.89 -34.13
C ARG A 174 -16.66 -13.46 -34.20
N ILE A 175 -17.12 -13.05 -35.38
CA ILE A 175 -18.55 -12.83 -35.64
C ILE A 175 -19.20 -14.22 -35.71
N VAL A 176 -20.30 -14.41 -34.97
CA VAL A 176 -21.04 -15.67 -34.95
C VAL A 176 -22.39 -15.56 -35.63
N ASP A 177 -23.00 -14.38 -35.59
CA ASP A 177 -24.30 -14.09 -36.19
C ASP A 177 -24.41 -12.60 -36.51
N VAL A 178 -25.21 -12.27 -37.53
CA VAL A 178 -25.57 -10.90 -37.91
C VAL A 178 -27.03 -10.91 -38.32
N ALA A 179 -27.87 -10.25 -37.52
CA ALA A 179 -29.31 -10.20 -37.71
C ALA A 179 -29.86 -8.91 -37.09
N ASP A 180 -30.96 -8.39 -37.65
CA ASP A 180 -31.73 -7.29 -37.05
C ASP A 180 -30.91 -6.04 -36.67
N ASN A 181 -29.90 -5.71 -37.48
CA ASN A 181 -28.97 -4.59 -37.27
C ASN A 181 -28.06 -4.75 -36.03
N GLU A 182 -27.87 -6.00 -35.59
CA GLU A 182 -26.95 -6.39 -34.53
C GLU A 182 -25.96 -7.47 -34.99
N THR A 183 -24.74 -7.38 -34.48
CA THR A 183 -23.67 -8.37 -34.65
C THR A 183 -23.44 -9.07 -33.33
N THR A 184 -23.55 -10.40 -33.33
CA THR A 184 -23.12 -11.22 -32.19
C THR A 184 -21.66 -11.61 -32.35
N LEU A 185 -20.84 -11.28 -31.35
CA LEU A 185 -19.43 -11.58 -31.24
C LEU A 185 -19.20 -12.69 -30.21
N ASN A 186 -18.43 -13.72 -30.57
CA ASN A 186 -17.83 -14.62 -29.58
C ASN A 186 -16.43 -14.14 -29.24
N VAL A 187 -16.32 -13.44 -28.12
CA VAL A 187 -15.08 -12.85 -27.60
C VAL A 187 -14.32 -13.87 -26.78
N THR A 188 -13.01 -13.94 -26.96
CA THR A 188 -12.13 -14.91 -26.33
C THR A 188 -10.91 -14.21 -25.74
N ALA A 189 -10.68 -14.41 -24.44
CA ALA A 189 -9.51 -13.95 -23.72
C ALA A 189 -8.55 -15.10 -23.40
N TYR A 190 -7.25 -14.83 -23.51
CA TYR A 190 -6.17 -15.74 -23.12
C TYR A 190 -5.55 -15.24 -21.83
N LEU A 191 -5.63 -16.03 -20.77
CA LEU A 191 -5.17 -15.68 -19.42
C LEU A 191 -4.04 -16.62 -19.01
N THR A 192 -2.88 -16.09 -18.63
CA THR A 192 -1.72 -16.89 -18.23
C THR A 192 -1.43 -16.69 -16.76
N ASN A 193 -1.24 -17.80 -16.04
CA ASN A 193 -0.66 -17.78 -14.71
C ASN A 193 0.86 -17.91 -14.81
N SER A 194 1.59 -16.83 -14.51
CA SER A 194 3.06 -16.80 -14.49
C SER A 194 3.65 -17.12 -13.11
N GLY A 195 2.80 -17.45 -12.14
CA GLY A 195 3.21 -17.80 -10.78
C GLY A 195 3.57 -19.26 -10.62
N ASP A 196 4.14 -19.59 -9.46
CA ASP A 196 4.54 -20.94 -9.09
C ASP A 196 3.40 -21.76 -8.47
N ASP A 197 2.30 -21.10 -8.06
CA ASP A 197 1.12 -21.71 -7.46
C ASP A 197 -0.09 -21.69 -8.40
N GLN A 198 -1.05 -22.59 -8.16
CA GLN A 198 -2.32 -22.61 -8.88
C GLN A 198 -3.18 -21.41 -8.50
N ALA A 199 -3.70 -20.69 -9.50
CA ALA A 199 -4.60 -19.56 -9.30
C ALA A 199 -6.06 -19.97 -9.50
N GLY A 200 -6.96 -19.51 -8.61
CA GLY A 200 -8.41 -19.75 -8.66
C GLY A 200 -9.18 -18.51 -8.19
N GLY A 201 -10.51 -18.61 -8.05
CA GLY A 201 -11.34 -17.48 -7.59
C GLY A 201 -11.45 -16.33 -8.61
N LEU A 202 -11.14 -16.61 -9.88
CA LEU A 202 -11.05 -15.62 -10.93
C LEU A 202 -12.41 -15.40 -11.61
N SER A 203 -12.68 -14.15 -11.97
CA SER A 203 -13.82 -13.78 -12.82
C SER A 203 -13.37 -12.80 -13.88
N LEU A 204 -13.86 -12.99 -15.10
CA LEU A 204 -13.61 -12.11 -16.22
C LEU A 204 -14.91 -11.41 -16.58
N ARG A 205 -14.89 -10.08 -16.62
CA ARG A 205 -15.93 -9.28 -17.26
C ARG A 205 -15.38 -8.79 -18.59
N VAL A 206 -16.17 -8.92 -19.65
CA VAL A 206 -15.86 -8.41 -20.99
C VAL A 206 -16.94 -7.41 -21.36
N ARG A 207 -16.54 -6.26 -21.88
CA ARG A 207 -17.43 -5.16 -22.24
C ARG A 207 -17.13 -4.70 -23.67
N ALA A 208 -18.16 -4.51 -24.47
CA ALA A 208 -18.05 -3.83 -25.75
C ALA A 208 -18.42 -2.36 -25.57
N ARG A 209 -17.46 -1.47 -25.83
CA ARG A 209 -17.64 -0.02 -25.76
C ARG A 209 -17.48 0.59 -27.14
N GLN A 210 -18.51 1.26 -27.64
CA GLN A 210 -18.47 1.91 -28.95
C GLN A 210 -17.36 2.98 -28.95
N ALA A 211 -16.56 2.98 -30.03
CA ALA A 211 -15.25 3.63 -30.03
C ALA A 211 -15.29 5.16 -30.01
N ASP A 212 -16.34 5.76 -30.56
CA ASP A 212 -16.44 7.22 -30.72
C ASP A 212 -17.12 7.87 -29.51
N SER A 213 -18.24 7.29 -29.08
CA SER A 213 -19.10 7.80 -28.00
C SER A 213 -18.73 7.28 -26.63
N ASN A 214 -17.95 6.19 -26.54
CA ASN A 214 -17.65 5.47 -25.31
C ASN A 214 -18.87 4.84 -24.61
N VAL A 215 -20.02 4.75 -25.29
CA VAL A 215 -21.19 4.05 -24.78
C VAL A 215 -20.90 2.56 -24.73
N VAL A 216 -21.34 1.93 -23.64
CA VAL A 216 -21.25 0.48 -23.47
C VAL A 216 -22.43 -0.13 -24.20
N ALA A 217 -22.16 -0.88 -25.26
CA ALA A 217 -23.20 -1.54 -26.05
C ALA A 217 -23.65 -2.85 -25.39
N ASP A 218 -22.71 -3.61 -24.82
CA ASP A 218 -23.03 -4.84 -24.10
C ASP A 218 -21.90 -5.20 -23.11
N GLU A 219 -22.24 -5.96 -22.06
CA GLU A 219 -21.30 -6.55 -21.13
C GLU A 219 -21.69 -7.96 -20.69
N SER A 220 -20.68 -8.81 -20.53
CA SER A 220 -20.86 -10.18 -20.05
C SER A 220 -19.80 -10.54 -19.02
N ALA A 221 -20.16 -11.37 -18.05
CA ALA A 221 -19.26 -11.82 -16.99
C ALA A 221 -19.28 -13.35 -16.84
N LEU A 222 -18.10 -13.94 -16.67
CA LEU A 222 -17.95 -15.37 -16.42
C LEU A 222 -16.92 -15.65 -15.32
N ARG A 223 -17.07 -16.80 -14.67
CA ARG A 223 -16.03 -17.35 -13.79
C ARG A 223 -14.95 -18.00 -14.64
N VAL A 224 -13.70 -17.68 -14.34
CA VAL A 224 -12.54 -18.35 -14.92
C VAL A 224 -12.20 -19.53 -14.02
N GLY A 225 -11.92 -20.68 -14.63
CA GLY A 225 -11.51 -21.87 -13.90
C GLY A 225 -10.15 -21.69 -13.21
N GLN A 226 -9.66 -22.76 -12.61
CA GLN A 226 -8.33 -22.72 -12.01
C GLN A 226 -7.25 -22.82 -13.08
N ILE A 227 -6.22 -21.98 -12.98
CA ILE A 227 -5.09 -21.94 -13.91
C ILE A 227 -3.84 -22.45 -13.20
N ARG A 228 -3.30 -23.57 -13.67
CA ARG A 228 -2.05 -24.14 -13.14
C ARG A 228 -0.84 -23.24 -13.42
N PRO A 229 0.24 -23.36 -12.64
CA PRO A 229 1.50 -22.65 -12.88
C PRO A 229 1.99 -22.78 -14.33
N GLY A 230 2.39 -21.67 -14.93
CA GLY A 230 2.92 -21.60 -16.29
C GLY A 230 1.93 -21.99 -17.40
N ARG A 231 0.62 -22.06 -17.11
CA ARG A 231 -0.40 -22.41 -18.10
C ARG A 231 -1.21 -21.19 -18.52
N THR A 232 -1.69 -21.26 -19.77
CA THR A 232 -2.65 -20.33 -20.33
C THR A 232 -4.02 -21.02 -20.40
N GLN A 233 -5.05 -20.34 -19.90
CA GLN A 233 -6.45 -20.74 -20.04
C GLN A 233 -7.16 -19.78 -21.01
N THR A 234 -8.06 -20.35 -21.80
CA THR A 234 -8.95 -19.61 -22.69
C THR A 234 -10.31 -19.41 -22.01
N ALA A 235 -10.82 -18.19 -22.03
CA ALA A 235 -12.13 -17.81 -21.50
C ALA A 235 -12.93 -17.12 -22.61
N SER A 236 -14.10 -17.66 -22.96
CA SER A 236 -14.92 -17.15 -24.06
C SER A 236 -16.32 -16.78 -23.59
N THR A 237 -16.89 -15.73 -24.17
CA THR A 237 -18.26 -15.27 -23.93
C THR A 237 -18.83 -14.60 -25.18
N ALA A 238 -20.15 -14.51 -25.27
CA ALA A 238 -20.82 -13.79 -26.33
C ALA A 238 -21.11 -12.34 -25.91
N LEU A 239 -21.02 -11.42 -26.86
CA LEU A 239 -21.54 -10.05 -26.76
C LEU A 239 -22.34 -9.74 -28.01
N THR A 240 -23.45 -9.01 -27.88
CA THR A 240 -24.27 -8.56 -29.01
C THR A 240 -24.20 -7.04 -29.08
N VAL A 241 -23.86 -6.50 -30.24
CA VAL A 241 -23.64 -5.05 -30.41
C VAL A 241 -24.32 -4.55 -31.68
N PRO A 242 -24.73 -3.27 -31.74
CA PRO A 242 -25.23 -2.68 -32.97
C PRO A 242 -24.24 -2.78 -34.14
N ASP A 243 -24.76 -3.05 -35.33
CA ASP A 243 -23.99 -3.12 -36.56
C ASP A 243 -23.41 -1.77 -36.99
N GLY A 244 -22.36 -1.80 -37.80
CA GLY A 244 -21.83 -0.60 -38.47
C GLY A 244 -20.93 0.29 -37.62
N TYR A 245 -20.59 -0.11 -36.38
CA TYR A 245 -19.69 0.65 -35.52
C TYR A 245 -18.44 -0.14 -35.13
N ASN A 246 -17.37 0.58 -34.79
CA ASN A 246 -16.20 -0.01 -34.17
C ASN A 246 -16.31 -0.01 -32.64
N TYR A 247 -15.75 -1.04 -32.00
CA TYR A 247 -15.83 -1.25 -30.55
C TYR A 247 -14.46 -1.49 -29.92
N TRP A 248 -14.30 -1.07 -28.68
CA TRP A 248 -13.26 -1.55 -27.77
C TRP A 248 -13.82 -2.70 -26.94
N LEU A 249 -13.19 -3.88 -27.06
CA LEU A 249 -13.45 -5.04 -26.22
C LEU A 249 -12.56 -4.93 -24.97
N ASP A 250 -13.13 -4.41 -23.89
CA ASP A 250 -12.46 -4.22 -22.61
C ASP A 250 -12.62 -5.47 -21.74
N GLY A 251 -11.51 -6.14 -21.42
CA GLY A 251 -11.45 -7.25 -20.47
C GLY A 251 -11.02 -6.78 -19.09
N ILE A 252 -11.80 -7.11 -18.06
CA ILE A 252 -11.53 -6.78 -16.65
C ILE A 252 -11.45 -8.09 -15.86
N LEU A 253 -10.24 -8.48 -15.48
CA LEU A 253 -9.99 -9.66 -14.68
C LEU A 253 -10.03 -9.29 -13.20
N ARG A 254 -10.81 -10.05 -12.42
CA ARG A 254 -10.90 -9.94 -10.97
C ARG A 254 -10.50 -11.23 -10.29
N SER A 255 -9.81 -11.11 -9.16
CA SER A 255 -9.59 -12.18 -8.19
C SER A 255 -10.31 -11.81 -6.91
N ASP A 256 -11.27 -12.63 -6.46
CA ASP A 256 -12.05 -12.39 -5.24
C ASP A 256 -12.65 -10.97 -5.15
N GLY A 257 -13.13 -10.44 -6.29
CA GLY A 257 -13.75 -9.12 -6.41
C GLY A 257 -12.78 -7.96 -6.65
N VAL A 258 -11.46 -8.18 -6.51
CA VAL A 258 -10.42 -7.16 -6.73
C VAL A 258 -9.98 -7.19 -8.18
N ILE A 259 -9.92 -6.03 -8.85
CA ILE A 259 -9.40 -5.94 -10.21
C ILE A 259 -7.89 -6.19 -10.19
N VAL A 260 -7.43 -7.20 -10.92
CA VAL A 260 -6.02 -7.62 -10.95
C VAL A 260 -5.37 -7.42 -12.31
N ALA A 261 -6.16 -7.34 -13.38
CA ALA A 261 -5.66 -6.99 -14.71
C ALA A 261 -6.77 -6.40 -15.58
N THR A 262 -6.38 -5.55 -16.54
CA THR A 262 -7.25 -5.02 -17.59
C THR A 262 -6.54 -5.10 -18.93
N GLU A 263 -7.28 -5.34 -20.01
CA GLU A 263 -6.77 -5.35 -21.38
C GLU A 263 -7.86 -4.84 -22.32
N SER A 264 -7.49 -4.23 -23.44
CA SER A 264 -8.44 -3.73 -24.43
C SER A 264 -8.00 -4.11 -25.84
N ALA A 265 -8.94 -4.60 -26.65
CA ALA A 265 -8.69 -4.95 -28.05
C ALA A 265 -9.73 -4.30 -28.96
N PRO A 266 -9.34 -3.78 -30.13
CA PRO A 266 -10.31 -3.24 -31.08
C PRO A 266 -11.10 -4.37 -31.73
N ALA A 267 -12.40 -4.13 -31.93
CA ALA A 267 -13.27 -4.87 -32.83
C ALA A 267 -13.70 -3.94 -33.96
N ASN A 268 -13.12 -4.17 -35.13
CA ASN A 268 -13.39 -3.40 -36.33
C ASN A 268 -14.58 -4.05 -37.07
N LEU A 269 -15.78 -3.53 -36.86
CA LEU A 269 -17.00 -3.98 -37.55
C LEU A 269 -17.50 -2.93 -38.55
N ASP A 270 -17.05 -1.68 -38.41
CA ASP A 270 -17.26 -0.64 -39.42
C ASP A 270 -16.36 -0.95 -40.63
N PRO A 271 -16.93 -1.12 -41.84
CA PRO A 271 -16.15 -1.35 -43.05
C PRO A 271 -15.39 -0.12 -43.56
N GLU A 272 -15.75 1.09 -43.13
CA GLU A 272 -15.15 2.35 -43.59
C GLU A 272 -14.00 2.82 -42.70
N GLU A 273 -13.99 2.44 -41.43
CA GLU A 273 -12.96 2.81 -40.46
C GLU A 273 -12.34 1.61 -39.76
N THR A 274 -11.04 1.69 -39.45
CA THR A 274 -10.34 0.66 -38.66
C THR A 274 -9.64 1.27 -37.47
N LEU A 275 -9.90 0.74 -36.28
CA LEU A 275 -9.19 1.12 -35.07
C LEU A 275 -7.82 0.46 -35.02
N THR A 276 -6.84 1.25 -34.58
CA THR A 276 -5.52 0.77 -34.19
C THR A 276 -5.32 0.98 -32.69
N ALA A 277 -4.55 0.10 -32.05
CA ALA A 277 -4.28 0.23 -30.62
C ALA A 277 -3.53 1.53 -30.33
N ASN A 278 -3.95 2.26 -29.28
CA ASN A 278 -3.45 3.58 -28.83
C ASN A 278 -3.98 4.82 -29.57
N GLU A 279 -5.11 4.72 -30.29
CA GLU A 279 -5.75 5.89 -30.88
C GLU A 279 -6.73 6.57 -29.90
N THR A 280 -6.51 7.85 -29.60
CA THR A 280 -7.32 8.65 -28.68
C THR A 280 -8.17 9.68 -29.44
N ARG A 281 -9.41 9.29 -29.76
CA ARG A 281 -10.58 10.14 -30.01
C ARG A 281 -10.64 10.89 -31.35
N ARG A 282 -11.79 10.78 -32.04
CA ARG A 282 -12.24 11.65 -33.13
C ARG A 282 -13.71 12.04 -32.91
N ASP A 283 -14.11 13.23 -33.35
CA ASP A 283 -15.50 13.68 -33.31
C ASP A 283 -16.24 13.13 -34.53
N VAL A 284 -17.22 12.25 -34.31
CA VAL A 284 -18.16 11.77 -35.34
C VAL A 284 -19.58 11.64 -34.78
N GLY A 285 -20.56 11.62 -35.68
CA GLY A 285 -21.99 11.59 -35.35
C GLY A 285 -22.37 10.32 -34.59
N PHE A 286 -22.95 10.50 -33.41
CA PHE A 286 -23.43 9.44 -32.54
C PHE A 286 -24.96 9.38 -32.61
N ASP A 287 -25.53 8.22 -32.95
CA ASP A 287 -26.96 7.96 -32.81
C ASP A 287 -27.21 7.13 -31.54
N SER A 288 -27.90 7.72 -30.56
CA SER A 288 -28.20 7.06 -29.29
C SER A 288 -29.31 6.01 -29.38
N GLY A 289 -30.10 6.01 -30.47
CA GLY A 289 -31.24 5.10 -30.64
C GLY A 289 -30.84 3.63 -30.70
N ASP A 290 -29.69 3.33 -31.31
CA ASP A 290 -29.19 1.97 -31.51
C ASP A 290 -28.71 1.29 -30.22
N PHE A 291 -28.54 2.05 -29.12
CA PHE A 291 -28.00 1.56 -27.85
C PHE A 291 -29.06 1.43 -26.75
N ALA A 292 -30.33 1.65 -27.07
CA ALA A 292 -31.43 1.51 -26.12
C ALA A 292 -31.91 0.06 -26.08
N GLU A 293 -31.95 -0.56 -24.90
CA GLU A 293 -32.59 -1.86 -24.72
C GLU A 293 -34.09 -1.74 -25.04
N GLU A 294 -34.57 -2.53 -26.00
CA GLU A 294 -36.00 -2.60 -26.32
C GLU A 294 -36.76 -3.11 -25.09
N THR A 295 -37.43 -2.19 -24.40
CA THR A 295 -38.32 -2.55 -23.29
C THR A 295 -39.53 -3.23 -23.91
N VAL A 296 -39.61 -4.56 -23.79
CA VAL A 296 -40.81 -5.31 -24.19
C VAL A 296 -41.96 -4.87 -23.29
N GLU A 297 -42.76 -3.92 -23.77
CA GLU A 297 -44.01 -3.50 -23.15
C GLU A 297 -45.05 -4.63 -23.27
N ASP A 298 -45.14 -5.47 -22.25
CA ASP A 298 -46.30 -6.32 -22.03
C ASP A 298 -47.44 -5.48 -21.46
N GLY A 299 -48.53 -5.34 -22.22
CA GLY A 299 -49.80 -4.85 -21.69
C GLY A 299 -50.57 -3.92 -22.63
N GLY A 300 -51.54 -4.49 -23.35
CA GLY A 300 -52.52 -3.71 -24.08
C GLY A 300 -53.38 -2.83 -23.18
N MET A 301 -53.70 -1.62 -23.67
CA MET A 301 -55.08 -1.08 -23.68
C MET A 301 -55.12 0.22 -24.49
N ASP A 302 -55.94 0.20 -25.55
CA ASP A 302 -56.45 1.39 -26.22
C ASP A 302 -57.09 2.36 -25.20
N GLY A 303 -56.69 3.64 -25.23
CA GLY A 303 -57.20 4.55 -24.22
C GLY A 303 -56.83 6.02 -24.28
N ARG A 304 -57.14 6.68 -25.42
CA ARG A 304 -57.53 8.10 -25.49
C ARG A 304 -56.42 9.16 -25.51
N ALA A 305 -56.37 9.87 -26.64
CA ALA A 305 -55.66 11.12 -26.84
C ALA A 305 -56.02 12.18 -25.78
N ALA A 306 -54.98 12.78 -25.19
CA ALA A 306 -55.06 14.07 -24.53
C ALA A 306 -53.92 14.95 -25.07
N THR A 307 -54.29 15.93 -25.88
CA THR A 307 -53.43 17.08 -26.21
C THR A 307 -53.14 17.85 -24.92
N SER A 308 -51.88 17.92 -24.50
CA SER A 308 -51.43 18.85 -23.45
C SER A 308 -50.33 19.76 -23.99
N THR A 309 -50.71 21.03 -24.06
CA THR A 309 -49.97 22.22 -24.45
C THR A 309 -48.68 22.40 -23.64
N ALA A 310 -47.64 22.88 -24.33
CA ALA A 310 -46.40 23.36 -23.75
C ALA A 310 -46.63 24.41 -22.65
N GLY A 311 -45.91 24.29 -21.53
CA GLY A 311 -45.90 25.33 -20.50
C GLY A 311 -45.17 24.95 -19.21
N GLY A 312 -43.90 25.35 -19.12
CA GLY A 312 -43.34 26.02 -17.95
C GLY A 312 -42.92 25.20 -16.71
N SER A 313 -41.72 25.54 -16.24
CA SER A 313 -41.18 25.34 -14.87
C SER A 313 -40.69 23.95 -14.48
N GLY A 314 -39.40 23.71 -14.75
CA GLY A 314 -38.58 22.77 -13.98
C GLY A 314 -38.33 23.28 -12.54
N PRO A 315 -38.21 22.40 -11.55
CA PRO A 315 -38.09 22.75 -10.14
C PRO A 315 -36.65 23.09 -9.71
N GLY A 316 -36.50 24.16 -8.92
CA GLY A 316 -35.63 24.11 -7.73
C GLY A 316 -34.27 24.83 -7.73
N PHE A 317 -34.19 26.15 -8.00
CA PHE A 317 -33.03 26.97 -7.56
C PHE A 317 -33.40 28.41 -7.11
N THR A 318 -34.61 28.64 -6.58
CA THR A 318 -35.05 30.00 -6.20
C THR A 318 -34.97 30.31 -4.70
N ALA A 319 -34.48 29.40 -3.86
CA ALA A 319 -34.31 29.67 -2.43
C ALA A 319 -33.09 30.56 -2.10
N LEU A 320 -32.04 30.56 -2.93
CA LEU A 320 -30.82 31.33 -2.64
C LEU A 320 -30.91 32.81 -3.05
N ALA A 321 -31.73 33.16 -4.04
CA ALA A 321 -31.90 34.55 -4.48
C ALA A 321 -32.73 35.40 -3.49
N ALA A 322 -33.69 34.78 -2.79
CA ALA A 322 -34.51 35.48 -1.80
C ALA A 322 -33.72 35.88 -0.54
N LEU A 323 -32.67 35.14 -0.19
CA LEU A 323 -31.88 35.38 1.02
C LEU A 323 -30.88 36.56 0.84
N VAL A 324 -30.37 36.77 -0.38
CA VAL A 324 -29.50 37.91 -0.70
C VAL A 324 -30.27 39.24 -0.73
N ALA A 325 -31.52 39.21 -1.18
CA ALA A 325 -32.38 40.40 -1.19
C ALA A 325 -32.76 40.87 0.24
N LEU A 326 -32.91 39.94 1.19
CA LEU A 326 -33.28 40.27 2.58
C LEU A 326 -32.11 40.93 3.35
N VAL A 327 -30.86 40.54 3.05
CA VAL A 327 -29.66 41.13 3.69
C VAL A 327 -29.36 42.54 3.13
N ALA A 328 -29.63 42.78 1.85
CA ALA A 328 -29.46 44.11 1.25
C ALA A 328 -30.48 45.14 1.80
N ALA A 329 -31.70 44.70 2.10
CA ALA A 329 -32.75 45.57 2.65
C ALA A 329 -32.49 45.98 4.12
N THR A 330 -31.89 45.11 4.93
CA THR A 330 -31.57 45.42 6.34
C THR A 330 -30.35 46.32 6.49
N LEU A 331 -29.33 46.18 5.64
CA LEU A 331 -28.15 47.06 5.61
C LEU A 331 -28.46 48.48 5.08
N GLY A 332 -29.50 48.63 4.24
CA GLY A 332 -29.96 49.94 3.75
C GLY A 332 -30.70 50.77 4.79
N LEU A 333 -31.40 50.12 5.74
CA LEU A 333 -32.22 50.79 6.76
C LEU A 333 -31.41 51.29 7.96
N VAL A 334 -30.28 50.65 8.29
CA VAL A 334 -29.38 51.12 9.36
C VAL A 334 -28.61 52.39 8.96
N ARG A 335 -28.52 52.69 7.66
CA ARG A 335 -27.76 53.84 7.14
C ARG A 335 -28.57 55.12 6.97
N ARG A 336 -29.84 55.14 7.40
CA ARG A 336 -30.71 56.32 7.35
C ARG A 336 -31.49 56.51 8.66
N HIS A 337 -30.76 56.70 9.75
CA HIS A 337 -31.23 57.54 10.85
C HIS A 337 -30.01 58.37 11.31
N PRO A 338 -30.09 59.72 11.25
CA PRO A 338 -28.97 60.60 11.60
C PRO A 338 -28.63 60.58 13.08
#